data_AF-A0A2A7MIU0-F1
#
_entry.id   AF-A0A2A7MIU0-F1
#
_cell.length_a   1.000
_cell.length_b   1.000
_cell.length_c   1.000
_cell.angle_alpha   90.00
_cell.angle_beta   90.00
_cell.angle_gamma   90.00
#
_symmetry.space_group_name_H-M   'P 1'
#
loop_
_entity.id
_entity.type
_entity.pdbx_description
1 polymer ?
#
loop_
_entity_poly.entity_id
_entity_poly.type
_entity_poly.pdbx_seq_one_letter_code
_entity_poly.pdbx_strand_id
1 'polypeptide(L)'
;MNNEFPSLKRSIKQFDFDDVYTDILNYHEHIIDDREEYDDYISKNVFDGNEIIDRYKAEDSLRYKWNKNLESGRRLVEVCNDPWAIRIITNITVDELKSEIDNIICLSNKLHYIVDVVNFYDNHKSDGYRGIHLYFKNNKKCYPIEVQFWTRKDWFLQRYTHEVIYKQSYEENAIEYSNNLREWVDNIPLSPVGLDSFIDYYYEVINSISYD
;
A
#
# COMPACT_ATOMS: atom_id res chain seq x y z
N MET A 1 -5.51 -4.27 26.93
CA MET A 1 -5.61 -3.04 26.11
C MET A 1 -7.03 -2.89 25.60
N ASN A 2 -7.93 -2.26 26.37
CA ASN A 2 -9.34 -2.12 25.98
C ASN A 2 -9.95 -0.92 26.70
N ASN A 3 -9.74 0.29 26.18
CA ASN A 3 -10.63 1.48 26.26
C ASN A 3 -9.94 2.80 25.86
N GLU A 4 -8.63 2.82 25.57
CA GLU A 4 -7.93 4.09 25.28
C GLU A 4 -8.15 4.64 23.87
N PHE A 5 -8.46 3.80 22.87
CA PHE A 5 -8.58 4.28 21.50
C PHE A 5 -10.01 4.71 21.12
N PRO A 6 -10.16 5.84 20.39
CA PRO A 6 -11.44 6.35 19.96
C PRO A 6 -12.18 5.39 19.02
N SER A 7 -13.50 5.51 18.95
CA SER A 7 -14.29 4.75 17.97
C SER A 7 -13.96 5.21 16.55
N LEU A 8 -13.18 4.40 15.83
CA LEU A 8 -12.73 4.68 14.46
C LEU A 8 -13.86 4.77 13.41
N LYS A 9 -15.10 4.46 13.81
CA LYS A 9 -16.30 4.55 12.97
C LYS A 9 -16.96 5.93 12.97
N ARG A 10 -16.53 6.84 13.86
CA ARG A 10 -17.04 8.21 13.89
C ARG A 10 -16.43 9.05 12.78
N SER A 11 -17.15 10.10 12.38
CA SER A 11 -16.68 11.08 11.39
C SER A 11 -15.45 11.81 11.91
N ILE A 12 -14.49 12.12 11.03
CA ILE A 12 -13.27 12.85 11.40
C ILE A 12 -13.55 14.24 11.98
N LYS A 13 -14.71 14.85 11.67
CA LYS A 13 -15.12 16.15 12.25
C LYS A 13 -15.28 16.15 13.78
N GLN A 14 -15.39 14.97 14.38
CA GLN A 14 -15.60 14.81 15.82
C GLN A 14 -14.29 14.70 16.61
N PHE A 15 -13.15 14.82 15.93
CA PHE A 15 -11.84 14.62 16.50
C PHE A 15 -10.95 15.83 16.20
N ASP A 16 -10.01 16.08 17.11
CA ASP A 16 -8.88 16.95 16.84
C ASP A 16 -7.79 16.17 16.08
N PHE A 17 -7.14 16.82 15.12
CA PHE A 17 -6.13 16.16 14.31
C PHE A 17 -4.86 15.84 15.12
N ASP A 18 -4.41 16.77 15.96
CA ASP A 18 -3.14 16.64 16.68
C ASP A 18 -3.25 15.52 17.73
N ASP A 19 -4.41 15.42 18.38
CA ASP A 19 -4.74 14.30 19.28
C ASP A 19 -4.71 12.96 18.54
N VAL A 20 -5.40 12.85 17.39
CA VAL A 20 -5.42 11.62 16.58
C VAL A 20 -4.04 11.26 16.05
N TYR A 21 -3.25 12.25 15.62
CA TYR A 21 -1.91 12.02 15.11
C TYR A 21 -1.00 11.46 16.21
N THR A 22 -1.08 12.03 17.41
CA THR A 22 -0.38 11.52 18.60
C THR A 22 -0.81 10.09 18.94
N ASP A 23 -2.11 9.79 18.91
CA ASP A 23 -2.63 8.44 19.13
C ASP A 23 -2.08 7.43 18.12
N ILE A 24 -1.97 7.81 16.84
CA ILE A 24 -1.41 6.96 15.79
C ILE A 24 0.08 6.69 16.06
N LEU A 25 0.85 7.71 16.42
CA LEU A 25 2.28 7.54 16.72
C LEU A 25 2.50 6.60 17.91
N ASN A 26 1.75 6.80 19.00
CA ASN A 26 1.81 5.93 20.18
C ASN A 26 1.43 4.49 19.85
N TYR A 27 0.39 4.29 19.02
CA TYR A 27 -0.03 2.96 18.58
C TYR A 27 1.05 2.28 17.73
N HIS A 28 1.69 3.01 16.82
CA HIS A 28 2.77 2.47 16.01
C HIS A 28 4.01 2.15 16.83
N GLU A 29 4.44 3.04 17.74
CA GLU A 29 5.57 2.78 18.64
C GLU A 29 5.34 1.49 19.44
N HIS A 30 4.12 1.31 19.96
CA HIS A 30 3.75 0.11 20.68
C HIS A 30 3.83 -1.17 19.84
N ILE A 31 3.53 -1.11 18.54
CA ILE A 31 3.66 -2.26 17.63
C ILE A 31 5.10 -2.44 17.16
N ILE A 32 5.85 -1.36 17.01
CA ILE A 32 7.25 -1.38 16.59
C ILE A 32 8.14 -2.02 17.66
N ASP A 33 7.78 -1.96 18.94
CA ASP A 33 8.49 -2.70 19.97
C ASP A 33 8.47 -4.23 19.74
N ASP A 34 7.50 -4.74 18.97
CA ASP A 34 7.44 -6.14 18.51
C ASP A 34 8.12 -6.36 17.12
N ARG A 35 8.77 -5.33 16.56
CA ARG A 35 9.30 -5.31 15.17
C ARG A 35 10.49 -6.24 14.96
N GLU A 36 11.33 -6.48 15.96
CA GLU A 36 12.49 -7.38 15.77
C GLU A 36 12.05 -8.80 15.37
N GLU A 37 10.94 -9.28 15.93
CA GLU A 37 10.37 -10.58 15.56
C GLU A 37 9.73 -10.56 14.16
N TYR A 38 9.13 -9.42 13.78
CA TYR A 38 8.61 -9.19 12.43
C TYR A 38 9.71 -9.15 11.38
N ASP A 39 10.76 -8.35 11.58
CA ASP A 39 11.89 -8.23 10.65
C ASP A 39 12.63 -9.57 10.50
N ASP A 40 12.80 -10.31 11.60
CA ASP A 40 13.35 -11.67 11.58
C ASP A 40 12.45 -12.64 10.80
N TYR A 41 11.13 -12.62 11.02
CA TYR A 41 10.18 -13.42 10.26
C TYR A 41 10.23 -13.08 8.77
N ILE A 42 10.22 -11.80 8.43
CA ILE A 42 10.24 -11.31 7.05
C ILE A 42 11.52 -11.76 6.35
N SER A 43 12.68 -11.58 6.99
CA SER A 43 13.98 -12.01 6.44
C SER A 43 14.07 -13.52 6.19
N LYS A 44 13.35 -14.33 6.98
CA LYS A 44 13.35 -15.80 6.89
C LYS A 44 12.30 -16.37 5.97
N ASN A 45 11.18 -15.68 5.78
CA ASN A 45 9.98 -16.25 5.16
C ASN A 45 9.48 -15.47 3.94
N VAL A 46 9.88 -14.22 3.74
CA VAL A 46 9.54 -13.51 2.51
C VAL A 46 10.49 -13.96 1.41
N PHE A 47 9.88 -14.37 0.30
CA PHE A 47 10.52 -15.00 -0.85
C PHE A 47 11.70 -14.18 -1.40
N ASP A 48 12.79 -14.87 -1.72
CA ASP A 48 13.87 -14.34 -2.57
C ASP A 48 13.27 -13.69 -3.83
N GLY A 49 13.56 -12.41 -4.06
CA GLY A 49 13.10 -11.66 -5.23
C GLY A 49 12.02 -10.59 -4.97
N ASN A 50 11.43 -10.56 -3.77
CA ASN A 50 10.52 -9.49 -3.35
C ASN A 50 11.26 -8.31 -2.71
N GLU A 51 10.90 -7.08 -3.06
CA GLU A 51 11.34 -5.88 -2.36
C GLU A 51 10.27 -5.44 -1.35
N ILE A 52 10.69 -5.15 -0.12
CA ILE A 52 9.81 -4.68 0.95
C ILE A 52 10.24 -3.27 1.35
N ILE A 53 9.29 -2.33 1.33
CA ILE A 53 9.54 -0.93 1.65
C ILE A 53 8.57 -0.50 2.73
N ASP A 54 9.09 -0.22 3.92
CA ASP A 54 8.35 0.45 4.99
C ASP A 54 8.12 1.93 4.65
N ARG A 55 6.89 2.38 4.83
CA ARG A 55 6.50 3.76 4.58
C ARG A 55 5.61 4.30 5.70
N TYR A 56 6.17 5.22 6.46
CA TYR A 56 5.39 6.08 7.35
C TYR A 56 4.92 7.33 6.59
N LYS A 57 3.67 7.70 6.82
CA LYS A 57 3.10 8.92 6.25
C LYS A 57 3.59 10.12 7.05
N ALA A 58 4.19 11.08 6.35
CA ALA A 58 4.55 12.36 6.95
C ALA A 58 3.32 13.09 7.50
N GLU A 59 3.49 13.83 8.60
CA GLU A 59 2.42 14.60 9.25
C GLU A 59 1.67 15.49 8.24
N ASP A 60 2.39 16.31 7.47
CA ASP A 60 1.82 17.22 6.48
C ASP A 60 0.96 16.48 5.44
N SER A 61 1.39 15.28 5.03
CA SER A 61 0.63 14.46 4.08
C SER A 61 -0.66 13.93 4.71
N LEU A 62 -0.61 13.51 5.98
CA LEU A 62 -1.80 13.07 6.70
C LEU A 62 -2.75 14.25 6.99
N ARG A 63 -2.21 15.41 7.36
CA ARG A 63 -2.96 16.66 7.59
C ARG A 63 -3.64 17.14 6.31
N TYR A 64 -2.94 17.10 5.18
CA TYR A 64 -3.52 17.40 3.87
C TYR A 64 -4.69 16.44 3.55
N LYS A 65 -4.49 15.14 3.73
CA LYS A 65 -5.54 14.12 3.52
C LYS A 65 -6.73 14.34 4.45
N TRP A 66 -6.48 14.68 5.72
CA TRP A 66 -7.49 15.02 6.70
C TRP A 66 -8.33 16.21 6.25
N ASN A 67 -7.68 17.33 5.95
CA ASN A 67 -8.33 18.57 5.55
C ASN A 67 -9.17 18.41 4.28
N LYS A 68 -8.66 17.67 3.29
CA LYS A 68 -9.39 17.34 2.06
C LYS A 68 -10.69 16.57 2.33
N ASN A 69 -10.76 15.79 3.40
CA ASN A 69 -11.90 14.95 3.73
C ASN A 69 -12.78 15.50 4.86
N LEU A 70 -12.42 16.61 5.51
CA LEU A 70 -13.17 17.17 6.66
C LEU A 70 -14.67 17.29 6.36
N GLU A 71 -15.01 17.89 5.23
CA GLU A 71 -16.40 18.16 4.84
C GLU A 71 -17.13 16.97 4.21
N SER A 72 -16.43 15.87 3.93
CA SER A 72 -16.99 14.72 3.21
C SER A 72 -17.77 13.72 4.07
N GLY A 73 -17.77 13.90 5.40
CA GLY A 73 -18.40 12.96 6.33
C GLY A 73 -17.66 11.64 6.51
N ARG A 74 -16.46 11.49 5.92
CA ARG A 74 -15.59 10.30 6.07
C ARG A 74 -15.33 9.98 7.54
N ARG A 75 -15.23 8.67 7.81
CA ARG A 75 -14.92 8.12 9.12
C ARG A 75 -13.41 8.14 9.36
N LEU A 76 -13.02 8.15 10.63
CA LEU A 76 -11.62 8.14 11.04
C LEU A 76 -10.84 6.98 10.41
N VAL A 77 -11.41 5.76 10.42
CA VAL A 77 -10.79 4.57 9.80
C VAL A 77 -10.59 4.69 8.29
N GLU A 78 -11.32 5.56 7.58
CA GLU A 78 -11.23 5.72 6.13
C GLU A 78 -10.17 6.77 5.73
N VAL A 79 -9.87 7.69 6.63
CA VAL A 79 -8.88 8.75 6.41
C VAL A 79 -7.52 8.33 6.95
N CYS A 80 -7.50 7.71 8.13
CA CYS A 80 -6.30 7.19 8.80
C CYS A 80 -6.11 5.69 8.51
N ASN A 81 -6.31 5.26 7.26
CA ASN A 81 -6.17 3.86 6.85
C ASN A 81 -4.76 3.44 6.40
N ASP A 82 -3.89 4.41 6.16
CA ASP A 82 -2.52 4.23 5.67
C ASP A 82 -1.44 5.07 6.39
N PRO A 83 -1.54 5.48 7.69
CA PRO A 83 -0.43 6.16 8.35
C PRO A 83 0.87 5.35 8.37
N TRP A 84 0.79 4.03 8.52
CA TRP A 84 1.87 3.08 8.25
C TRP A 84 1.44 2.13 7.13
N ALA A 85 2.24 2.10 6.07
CA ALA A 85 2.07 1.20 4.95
C ALA A 85 3.35 0.42 4.68
N ILE A 86 3.21 -0.86 4.38
CA ILE A 86 4.27 -1.75 3.92
C ILE A 86 4.03 -2.02 2.44
N ARG A 87 5.03 -1.78 1.61
CA ARG A 87 4.96 -2.02 0.18
C ARG A 87 5.73 -3.29 -0.14
N ILE A 88 5.09 -4.20 -0.87
CA ILE A 88 5.69 -5.45 -1.32
C ILE A 88 5.64 -5.44 -2.84
N ILE A 89 6.83 -5.42 -3.45
CA ILE A 89 6.98 -5.46 -4.90
C ILE A 89 7.51 -6.84 -5.27
N THR A 90 6.76 -7.56 -6.09
CA THR A 90 6.95 -8.98 -6.34
C THR A 90 7.24 -9.26 -7.81
N ASN A 91 8.09 -10.26 -8.08
CA ASN A 91 8.35 -10.76 -9.44
C ASN A 91 7.34 -11.82 -9.91
N ILE A 92 6.38 -12.22 -9.08
CA ILE A 92 5.36 -13.22 -9.43
C ILE A 92 4.26 -12.61 -10.32
N THR A 93 3.52 -13.47 -11.00
CA THR A 93 2.38 -13.08 -11.83
C THR A 93 1.20 -12.57 -11.00
N VAL A 94 0.24 -11.92 -11.64
CA VAL A 94 -0.99 -11.45 -10.96
C VAL A 94 -1.81 -12.62 -10.42
N ASP A 95 -1.86 -13.75 -11.13
CA ASP A 95 -2.64 -14.92 -10.69
C ASP A 95 -1.98 -15.62 -9.48
N GLU A 96 -0.65 -15.74 -9.49
CA GLU A 96 0.11 -16.22 -8.32
C GLU A 96 -0.07 -15.27 -7.13
N LEU A 97 0.00 -13.97 -7.36
CA LEU A 97 -0.25 -12.97 -6.31
C LEU A 97 -1.66 -13.12 -5.73
N LYS A 98 -2.69 -13.32 -6.56
CA LYS A 98 -4.06 -13.56 -6.08
C LYS A 98 -4.12 -14.81 -5.18
N SER A 99 -3.44 -15.89 -5.58
CA SER A 99 -3.35 -17.11 -4.76
C SER A 99 -2.64 -16.87 -3.42
N GLU A 100 -1.55 -16.08 -3.41
CA GLU A 100 -0.86 -15.73 -2.17
C GLU A 100 -1.72 -14.86 -1.25
N ILE A 101 -2.51 -13.94 -1.80
CA ILE A 101 -3.45 -13.14 -1.01
C ILE A 101 -4.52 -14.04 -0.35
N ASP A 102 -5.03 -15.05 -1.04
CA ASP A 102 -5.97 -16.02 -0.45
C ASP A 102 -5.33 -16.80 0.70
N ASN A 103 -4.06 -17.21 0.57
CA ASN A 103 -3.30 -17.85 1.64
C ASN A 103 -3.15 -16.93 2.86
N ILE A 104 -2.79 -15.66 2.62
CA ILE A 104 -2.65 -14.64 3.67
C ILE A 104 -3.97 -14.44 4.41
N ILE A 105 -5.10 -14.34 3.70
CA ILE A 105 -6.43 -14.19 4.31
C ILE A 105 -6.77 -15.42 5.17
N CYS A 106 -6.52 -16.62 4.66
CA CYS A 106 -6.75 -17.87 5.38
C CYS A 106 -5.96 -17.91 6.71
N LEU A 107 -4.67 -17.59 6.66
CA LEU A 107 -3.81 -17.54 7.83
C LEU A 107 -4.26 -16.44 8.81
N SER A 108 -4.58 -15.25 8.30
CA SER A 108 -5.03 -14.12 9.11
C SER A 108 -6.30 -14.45 9.89
N ASN A 109 -7.27 -15.11 9.24
CA ASN A 109 -8.49 -15.57 9.89
C ASN A 109 -8.20 -16.61 10.99
N LYS A 110 -7.28 -17.54 10.75
CA LYS A 110 -6.84 -18.53 11.74
C LYS A 110 -6.17 -17.88 12.96
N LEU A 111 -5.46 -16.77 12.73
CA LEU A 111 -4.81 -15.97 13.77
C LEU A 111 -5.72 -14.87 14.36
N HIS A 112 -6.99 -14.83 13.97
CA HIS A 112 -8.00 -13.86 14.44
C HIS A 112 -7.72 -12.40 14.07
N TYR A 113 -6.91 -12.14 13.05
CA TYR A 113 -6.79 -10.81 12.45
C TYR A 113 -8.00 -10.51 11.54
N ILE A 114 -8.36 -9.23 11.48
CA ILE A 114 -9.33 -8.71 10.52
C ILE A 114 -8.55 -8.13 9.35
N VAL A 115 -8.85 -8.60 8.13
CA VAL A 115 -8.20 -8.12 6.90
C VAL A 115 -9.28 -7.66 5.93
N ASP A 116 -9.27 -6.36 5.60
CA ASP A 116 -10.05 -5.83 4.49
C ASP A 116 -9.19 -5.83 3.21
N VAL A 117 -9.75 -6.30 2.10
CA VAL A 117 -9.02 -6.44 0.82
C VAL A 117 -9.58 -5.48 -0.21
N VAL A 118 -8.70 -4.75 -0.89
CA VAL A 118 -9.05 -3.95 -2.07
C VAL A 118 -8.19 -4.39 -3.24
N ASN A 119 -8.81 -5.10 -4.19
CA ASN A 119 -8.14 -5.57 -5.40
C ASN A 119 -8.43 -4.62 -6.57
N PHE A 120 -7.42 -3.88 -7.03
CA PHE A 120 -7.52 -2.94 -8.15
C PHE A 120 -7.30 -3.59 -9.52
N TYR A 121 -7.01 -4.89 -9.58
CA TYR A 121 -7.15 -5.68 -10.80
C TYR A 121 -8.62 -6.02 -11.10
N ASP A 122 -9.47 -6.07 -10.09
CA ASP A 122 -10.91 -6.33 -10.26
C ASP A 122 -11.72 -5.02 -10.16
N ASN A 123 -11.24 -4.06 -9.38
CA ASN A 123 -11.85 -2.73 -9.19
C ASN A 123 -10.93 -1.65 -9.78
N HIS A 124 -10.88 -1.57 -11.11
CA HIS A 124 -10.00 -0.64 -11.80
C HIS A 124 -10.28 0.82 -11.44
N LYS A 125 -9.21 1.58 -11.21
CA LYS A 125 -9.29 3.04 -11.16
C LYS A 125 -9.22 3.61 -12.57
N SER A 126 -9.68 4.86 -12.70
CA SER A 126 -9.72 5.58 -13.98
C SER A 126 -8.35 5.99 -14.52
N ASP A 127 -7.29 5.83 -13.75
CA ASP A 127 -5.92 6.29 -14.04
C ASP A 127 -4.96 5.14 -14.40
N GLY A 128 -5.48 3.92 -14.62
CA GLY A 128 -4.67 2.75 -14.96
C GLY A 128 -3.91 2.16 -13.76
N TYR A 129 -4.19 2.62 -12.54
CA TYR A 129 -3.65 2.05 -11.30
C TYR A 129 -4.06 0.58 -11.13
N ARG A 130 -3.10 -0.25 -10.72
CA ARG A 130 -3.30 -1.66 -10.36
C ARG A 130 -2.48 -2.01 -9.11
N GLY A 131 -2.90 -3.05 -8.41
CA GLY A 131 -2.31 -3.51 -7.15
C GLY A 131 -3.37 -4.12 -6.23
N ILE A 132 -2.93 -4.77 -5.16
CA ILE A 132 -3.83 -5.31 -4.12
C ILE A 132 -3.44 -4.68 -2.78
N HIS A 133 -4.40 -4.10 -2.09
CA HIS A 133 -4.20 -3.52 -0.75
C HIS A 133 -4.89 -4.38 0.29
N LEU A 134 -4.17 -4.70 1.35
CA LEU A 134 -4.67 -5.38 2.55
C LEU A 134 -4.62 -4.40 3.72
N TYR A 135 -5.70 -4.32 4.48
CA TYR A 135 -5.76 -3.50 5.70
C TYR A 135 -5.89 -4.41 6.92
N PHE A 136 -4.76 -4.64 7.59
CA PHE A 136 -4.67 -5.53 8.76
C PHE A 136 -5.08 -4.80 10.03
N LYS A 137 -5.94 -5.43 10.83
CA LYS A 137 -6.36 -4.93 12.14
C LYS A 137 -6.40 -6.08 13.13
N ASN A 138 -5.80 -5.91 14.30
CA ASN A 138 -5.93 -6.87 15.41
C ASN A 138 -7.34 -6.86 16.01
N ASN A 139 -8.06 -5.73 15.95
CA ASN A 139 -9.48 -5.63 16.30
C ASN A 139 -10.14 -4.40 15.65
N LYS A 140 -11.45 -4.23 15.84
CA LYS A 140 -12.26 -3.17 15.18
C LYS A 140 -11.99 -1.74 15.66
N LYS A 141 -11.18 -1.54 16.71
CA LYS A 141 -10.87 -0.23 17.31
C LYS A 141 -9.46 0.27 17.01
N CYS A 142 -8.66 -0.48 16.26
CA CYS A 142 -7.26 -0.15 16.01
C CYS A 142 -7.03 0.41 14.61
N TYR A 143 -6.04 1.29 14.50
CA TYR A 143 -5.61 1.81 13.20
C TYR A 143 -5.08 0.65 12.36
N PRO A 144 -5.51 0.53 11.09
CA PRO A 144 -5.00 -0.53 10.24
C PRO A 144 -3.53 -0.29 9.87
N ILE A 145 -2.81 -1.37 9.69
CA ILE A 145 -1.56 -1.38 8.93
C ILE A 145 -1.93 -1.75 7.49
N GLU A 146 -1.58 -0.90 6.54
CA GLU A 146 -1.81 -1.16 5.12
C GLU A 146 -0.64 -1.96 4.55
N VAL A 147 -0.91 -3.06 3.86
CA VAL A 147 0.08 -3.79 3.07
C VAL A 147 -0.33 -3.70 1.60
N GLN A 148 0.56 -3.14 0.78
CA GLN A 148 0.30 -2.87 -0.63
C GLN A 148 1.16 -3.79 -1.49
N PHE A 149 0.52 -4.62 -2.32
CA PHE A 149 1.18 -5.53 -3.23
C PHE A 149 1.13 -5.02 -4.67
N TRP A 150 2.29 -5.04 -5.34
CA TRP A 150 2.41 -4.82 -6.77
C TRP A 150 3.30 -5.88 -7.41
N THR A 151 2.96 -6.27 -8.64
CA THR A 151 3.97 -6.90 -9.49
C THR A 151 5.03 -5.86 -9.87
N ARG A 152 6.26 -6.27 -10.20
CA ARG A 152 7.31 -5.36 -10.72
C ARG A 152 6.82 -4.55 -11.91
N LYS A 153 6.00 -5.15 -12.79
CA LYS A 153 5.37 -4.47 -13.93
C LYS A 153 4.43 -3.34 -13.50
N ASP A 154 3.59 -3.59 -12.51
CA ASP A 154 2.65 -2.58 -12.01
C ASP A 154 3.36 -1.50 -11.19
N TRP A 155 4.37 -1.88 -10.42
CA TRP A 155 5.21 -0.94 -9.68
C TRP A 155 5.99 0.01 -10.60
N PHE A 156 6.53 -0.52 -11.70
CA PHE A 156 7.26 0.25 -12.71
C PHE A 156 6.45 1.45 -13.18
N LEU A 157 5.17 1.24 -13.52
CA LEU A 157 4.28 2.34 -13.88
C LEU A 157 3.90 3.18 -12.67
N GLN A 158 3.55 2.53 -11.56
CA GLN A 158 3.00 3.19 -10.37
C GLN A 158 3.95 4.24 -9.78
N ARG A 159 5.25 3.99 -9.81
CA ARG A 159 6.25 4.95 -9.33
C ARG A 159 6.16 6.27 -10.08
N TYR A 160 6.05 6.22 -11.41
CA TYR A 160 5.92 7.40 -12.25
C TYR A 160 4.55 8.07 -12.08
N THR A 161 3.46 7.31 -12.19
CA THR A 161 2.10 7.87 -12.14
C THR A 161 1.80 8.49 -10.77
N HIS A 162 2.31 7.93 -9.68
CA HIS A 162 2.14 8.53 -8.36
C HIS A 162 2.95 9.82 -8.17
N GLU A 163 4.24 9.81 -8.53
CA GLU A 163 5.14 10.95 -8.25
C GLU A 163 4.97 12.11 -9.22
N VAL A 164 4.63 11.83 -10.49
CA VAL A 164 4.53 12.84 -11.54
C VAL A 164 3.07 13.19 -11.82
N ILE A 165 2.21 12.21 -12.08
CA ILE A 165 0.82 12.48 -12.47
C ILE A 165 0.00 12.87 -11.25
N TYR A 166 -0.17 11.95 -10.29
CA TYR A 166 -1.05 12.17 -9.14
C TYR A 166 -0.66 13.38 -8.27
N LYS A 167 0.63 13.54 -7.97
CA LYS A 167 1.09 14.64 -7.11
C LYS A 167 1.17 16.00 -7.82
N GLN A 168 1.39 16.04 -9.13
CA GLN A 168 1.69 17.31 -9.82
C GLN A 168 0.56 17.77 -10.76
N SER A 169 -0.20 16.85 -11.37
CA SER A 169 -1.30 17.18 -12.29
C SER A 169 -2.30 16.02 -12.37
N TYR A 170 -3.37 16.09 -11.59
CA TYR A 170 -4.47 15.11 -11.64
C TYR A 170 -5.66 15.66 -12.43
N GLU A 171 -5.37 16.12 -13.65
CA GLU A 171 -6.35 16.64 -14.62
C GLU A 171 -6.66 15.59 -15.70
N GLU A 172 -7.73 15.80 -16.47
CA GLU A 172 -8.24 14.84 -17.46
C GLU A 172 -7.16 14.39 -18.46
N ASN A 173 -6.40 15.31 -19.04
CA ASN A 173 -5.32 15.00 -19.98
C ASN A 173 -4.21 14.14 -19.34
N ALA A 174 -3.93 14.36 -18.06
CA ALA A 174 -2.90 13.62 -17.33
C ALA A 174 -3.39 12.19 -17.00
N ILE A 175 -4.68 12.04 -16.70
CA ILE A 175 -5.33 10.74 -16.53
C ILE A 175 -5.33 9.95 -17.85
N GLU A 176 -5.67 10.60 -18.97
CA GLU A 176 -5.60 9.99 -20.30
C GLU A 176 -4.17 9.52 -20.63
N TYR A 177 -3.18 10.37 -20.36
CA TYR A 177 -1.78 9.99 -20.51
C TYR A 177 -1.38 8.79 -19.64
N SER A 178 -1.84 8.75 -18.38
CA SER A 178 -1.63 7.60 -17.49
C SER A 178 -2.21 6.30 -18.07
N ASN A 179 -3.41 6.37 -18.65
CA ASN A 179 -4.05 5.21 -19.29
C ASN A 179 -3.30 4.73 -20.53
N ASN A 180 -2.80 5.66 -21.36
CA ASN A 180 -1.99 5.32 -22.53
C ASN A 180 -0.66 4.63 -22.11
N LEU A 181 -0.04 5.10 -21.02
CA LEU A 181 1.14 4.43 -20.46
C LEU A 181 0.81 3.03 -19.93
N ARG A 182 -0.34 2.85 -19.28
CA ARG A 182 -0.82 1.54 -18.84
C ARG A 182 -1.00 0.60 -20.03
N GLU A 183 -1.67 1.04 -21.09
CA GLU A 183 -1.85 0.24 -22.30
C GLU A 183 -0.50 -0.17 -22.89
N TRP A 184 0.47 0.75 -22.93
CA TRP A 184 1.82 0.43 -23.40
C TRP A 184 2.50 -0.63 -22.52
N VAL A 185 2.45 -0.48 -21.19
CA VAL A 185 3.03 -1.46 -20.24
C VAL A 185 2.38 -2.84 -20.38
N ASP A 186 1.07 -2.89 -20.61
CA ASP A 186 0.35 -4.15 -20.79
C ASP A 186 0.73 -4.89 -22.07
N ASN A 187 1.19 -4.16 -23.09
CA ASN A 187 1.60 -4.70 -24.38
C ASN A 187 3.12 -4.93 -24.50
N ILE A 188 3.89 -4.78 -23.41
CA ILE A 188 5.31 -5.14 -23.41
C ILE A 188 5.44 -6.65 -23.69
N PRO A 189 6.22 -7.06 -24.72
CA PRO A 189 6.38 -8.48 -25.04
C PRO A 189 6.95 -9.29 -23.88
N LEU A 190 6.48 -10.53 -23.75
CA LEU A 190 7.04 -11.49 -22.80
C LEU A 190 8.49 -11.83 -23.18
N SER A 191 9.31 -12.03 -22.16
CA SER A 191 10.69 -12.46 -22.36
C SER A 191 10.75 -13.87 -22.97
N PRO A 192 11.63 -14.13 -23.95
CA PRO A 192 11.99 -15.49 -24.33
C PRO A 192 12.56 -16.26 -23.13
N VAL A 193 12.39 -17.59 -23.15
CA VAL A 193 12.94 -18.47 -22.12
C VAL A 193 14.45 -18.29 -22.01
N GLY A 194 14.95 -18.07 -20.79
CA GLY A 194 16.37 -17.90 -20.48
C GLY A 194 16.89 -16.47 -20.55
N LEU A 195 16.03 -15.48 -20.82
CA LEU A 195 16.36 -14.05 -20.70
C LEU A 195 15.55 -13.41 -19.58
N ASP A 196 16.18 -12.51 -18.83
CA ASP A 196 15.47 -11.64 -17.88
C ASP A 196 14.45 -10.78 -18.64
N SER A 197 13.28 -10.59 -18.05
CA SER A 197 12.28 -9.74 -18.69
C SER A 197 12.76 -8.29 -18.73
N PHE A 198 12.32 -7.55 -19.75
CA PHE A 198 12.64 -6.13 -19.87
C PHE A 198 12.27 -5.35 -18.60
N ILE A 199 11.11 -5.65 -18.02
CA ILE A 199 10.62 -5.03 -16.79
C ILE A 199 11.49 -5.39 -15.60
N ASP A 200 11.86 -6.67 -15.45
CA ASP A 200 12.68 -7.12 -14.33
C ASP A 200 14.08 -6.52 -14.41
N TYR A 201 14.71 -6.53 -15.59
CA TYR A 201 16.00 -5.87 -15.81
C TYR A 201 15.93 -4.37 -15.47
N TYR A 202 14.93 -3.65 -15.96
CA TYR A 202 14.80 -2.22 -15.66
C TYR A 202 14.54 -1.95 -14.18
N TYR A 203 13.76 -2.81 -13.53
CA TYR A 203 13.50 -2.72 -12.10
C TYR A 203 14.80 -2.86 -11.30
N GLU A 204 15.63 -3.87 -11.60
CA GLU A 204 16.94 -4.04 -10.97
C GLU A 204 17.87 -2.86 -11.25
N VAL A 205 17.88 -2.33 -12.48
CA VAL A 205 18.68 -1.14 -12.82
C VAL A 205 18.24 0.09 -12.01
N ILE A 206 16.94 0.36 -11.92
CA ILE A 206 16.43 1.52 -11.19
C ILE A 206 16.74 1.42 -9.69
N ASN A 207 16.68 0.22 -9.13
CA ASN A 207 16.90 -0.01 -7.70
C ASN A 207 18.37 -0.22 -7.32
N SER A 208 19.25 -0.53 -8.28
CA SER A 208 20.71 -0.57 -8.08
C SER A 208 21.36 0.81 -8.13
N ILE A 209 20.67 1.83 -8.66
CA ILE A 209 21.12 3.22 -8.58
C ILE A 209 20.93 3.69 -7.14
N SER A 210 21.98 3.54 -6.35
CA SER A 210 22.13 4.21 -5.06
C SER A 210 22.23 5.71 -5.33
N TYR A 211 21.34 6.51 -4.74
CA TYR A 211 21.56 7.95 -4.67
C TYR A 211 22.63 8.17 -3.60
N ASP A 212 23.88 8.33 -4.03
CA ASP A 212 24.95 8.92 -3.22
C ASP A 212 24.58 10.35 -2.77
#